data_AF-A0A8S1XD18-F1
#
_entry.id   AF-A0A8S1XD18-F1
#
_cell.length_a   1.000
_cell.length_b   1.000
_cell.length_c   1.000
_cell.angle_alpha   90.00
_cell.angle_beta   90.00
_cell.angle_gamma   90.00
#
_symmetry.space_group_name_H-M   'P 1'
#
loop_
_entity.id
_entity.type
_entity.pdbx_description
1 polymer ?
#
loop_
_entity_poly.entity_id
_entity_poly.type
_entity_poly.pdbx_seq_one_letter_code
_entity_poly.pdbx_strand_id
1 'polypeptide(L)'
;MKSGRKLVPIQNPHSVNKQKQIEPQTQKKSRIIKRAPEKKNEKQPFSNIKDQKLVQQQQKSQQQPILKQIKQKAQQDEQNNYPIAVLLGTPGVGKTQIMHKLFPNEKQLKEFTLYKLEDLKYNFVDTSGFDFEGDIDWREVQIKNYQNLFLKFSNQISSLFVVVNFERTDLMKKKLLSVYKYFRKFKNLMSIVVTDFHLSESNRDKEHLKKNFQIFQPNDILFVRGDLKSEELKESLKKSKMLNKLIESNQFNLKDTIFELYDMEEYKNIRQDLLKLINK
;
A
#
# COMPACT_ATOMS: atom_id res chain seq x y z
N MET A 1 22.56 67.11 -6.33
CA MET A 1 21.83 66.80 -5.08
C MET A 1 22.11 65.35 -4.71
N LYS A 2 22.92 65.12 -3.66
CA LYS A 2 23.38 63.78 -3.23
C LYS A 2 22.47 63.31 -2.09
N SER A 3 21.72 62.22 -2.30
CA SER A 3 20.91 61.58 -1.26
C SER A 3 21.69 60.40 -0.68
N GLY A 4 22.21 60.59 0.53
CA GLY A 4 22.93 59.57 1.29
C GLY A 4 21.97 58.76 2.16
N ARG A 5 21.94 57.44 1.98
CA ARG A 5 21.35 56.51 2.94
C ARG A 5 22.46 55.90 3.79
N LYS A 6 22.46 56.25 5.08
CA LYS A 6 23.28 55.62 6.12
C LYS A 6 22.70 54.24 6.46
N LEU A 7 23.56 53.24 6.43
CA LEU A 7 23.32 51.90 6.97
C LEU A 7 23.52 51.94 8.50
N VAL A 8 22.60 51.32 9.23
CA VAL A 8 22.69 51.10 10.68
C VAL A 8 23.22 49.69 10.91
N PRO A 9 24.29 49.48 11.71
CA PRO A 9 24.75 48.16 12.10
C PRO A 9 23.99 47.68 13.34
N ILE A 10 23.49 46.45 13.31
CA ILE A 10 23.01 45.74 14.50
C ILE A 10 24.13 44.81 14.96
N GLN A 11 24.68 45.10 16.15
CA GLN A 11 25.61 44.25 16.87
C GLN A 11 24.89 43.53 18.02
N ASN A 12 25.04 42.19 18.05
CA ASN A 12 25.34 41.32 19.21
C ASN A 12 24.40 41.34 20.44
N PRO A 13 24.62 40.54 21.52
CA PRO A 13 25.29 39.24 21.71
C PRO A 13 24.41 38.25 22.53
N HIS A 14 25.02 37.15 23.00
CA HIS A 14 24.67 36.31 24.17
C HIS A 14 23.75 35.10 23.95
N SER A 15 23.88 33.99 24.67
CA SER A 15 24.99 33.17 25.16
C SER A 15 24.34 31.99 25.89
N VAL A 16 24.95 30.81 25.73
CA VAL A 16 25.03 29.66 26.65
C VAL A 16 24.08 29.66 27.87
N ASN A 17 23.28 28.60 28.02
CA ASN A 17 23.07 28.00 29.34
C ASN A 17 22.93 26.48 29.29
N LYS A 18 23.74 25.84 30.15
CA LYS A 18 23.79 24.39 30.45
C LYS A 18 22.75 24.04 31.52
N GLN A 19 22.57 22.72 31.70
CA GLN A 19 21.96 22.00 32.84
C GLN A 19 20.43 21.92 32.79
N LYS A 20 19.76 20.80 33.10
CA LYS A 20 20.06 19.79 34.13
C LYS A 20 19.34 18.47 33.78
N GLN A 21 20.03 17.35 33.94
CA GLN A 21 19.44 16.01 34.10
C GLN A 21 18.65 15.96 35.41
N ILE A 22 17.46 15.37 35.39
CA ILE A 22 16.77 14.88 36.58
C ILE A 22 16.17 13.52 36.23
N GLU A 23 16.80 12.46 36.72
CA GLU A 23 16.14 11.18 37.00
C GLU A 23 15.24 11.34 38.24
N PRO A 24 14.21 10.49 38.36
CA PRO A 24 13.91 9.91 39.67
C PRO A 24 13.89 8.39 39.61
N GLN A 25 14.71 7.80 40.48
CA GLN A 25 14.66 6.42 40.92
C GLN A 25 13.54 6.18 41.95
N THR A 26 13.13 4.90 42.04
CA THR A 26 12.51 4.18 43.19
C THR A 26 11.03 4.50 43.46
N GLN A 27 10.14 3.55 43.81
CA GLN A 27 10.30 2.48 44.79
C GLN A 27 9.40 1.26 44.51
N LYS A 28 9.94 0.09 44.87
CA LYS A 28 9.24 -1.18 45.14
C LYS A 28 8.18 -1.00 46.23
N LYS A 29 6.97 -1.57 46.03
CA LYS A 29 6.15 -2.09 47.14
C LYS A 29 5.57 -3.46 46.77
N SER A 30 6.13 -4.45 47.44
CA SER A 30 5.58 -5.76 47.73
C SER A 30 4.28 -5.64 48.52
N ARG A 31 3.27 -6.47 48.18
CA ARG A 31 2.31 -6.98 49.16
C ARG A 31 1.81 -8.36 48.75
N ILE A 32 2.29 -9.32 49.52
CA ILE A 32 1.77 -10.68 49.67
C ILE A 32 0.42 -10.57 50.39
N ILE A 33 -0.63 -11.17 49.85
CA ILE A 33 -1.79 -11.61 50.64
C ILE A 33 -2.09 -13.06 50.25
N LYS A 34 -1.74 -13.98 51.15
CA LYS A 34 -2.36 -15.30 51.24
C LYS A 34 -3.68 -15.14 52.01
N ARG A 35 -4.76 -15.75 51.54
CA ARG A 35 -5.73 -16.54 52.32
C ARG A 35 -6.85 -17.07 51.42
N ALA A 36 -6.87 -18.40 51.27
CA ALA A 36 -8.11 -19.17 51.16
C ALA A 36 -8.78 -19.19 52.56
N PRO A 37 -10.09 -19.46 52.73
CA PRO A 37 -10.66 -20.75 52.33
C PRO A 37 -12.15 -20.74 51.91
N GLU A 38 -12.60 -21.96 51.62
CA GLU A 38 -13.95 -22.51 51.81
C GLU A 38 -14.96 -22.55 50.65
N LYS A 39 -15.25 -23.81 50.32
CA LYS A 39 -16.32 -24.34 49.49
C LYS A 39 -17.68 -24.00 50.12
N LYS A 40 -18.62 -23.52 49.31
CA LYS A 40 -20.04 -23.84 49.47
C LYS A 40 -20.63 -24.21 48.12
N ASN A 41 -21.23 -25.39 48.11
CA ASN A 41 -22.07 -25.93 47.04
C ASN A 41 -23.33 -25.09 46.92
N GLU A 42 -23.62 -24.57 45.73
CA GLU A 42 -24.99 -24.25 45.34
C GLU A 42 -25.31 -24.84 43.97
N LYS A 43 -26.51 -25.41 43.93
CA LYS A 43 -27.06 -26.25 42.87
C LYS A 43 -27.45 -25.40 41.66
N GLN A 44 -27.29 -25.98 40.49
CA GLN A 44 -27.81 -25.50 39.20
C GLN A 44 -29.32 -25.23 39.27
N PRO A 45 -29.82 -24.40 38.34
CA PRO A 45 -30.86 -24.93 37.47
C PRO A 45 -30.47 -24.87 36.00
N PHE A 46 -30.86 -25.93 35.32
CA PHE A 46 -30.85 -26.13 33.88
C PHE A 46 -31.55 -25.00 33.13
N SER A 47 -30.94 -24.51 32.05
CA SER A 47 -31.68 -24.14 30.84
C SER A 47 -30.80 -24.21 29.58
N ASN A 48 -31.23 -25.08 28.66
CA ASN A 48 -31.07 -25.04 27.20
C ASN A 48 -29.67 -25.08 26.56
N ILE A 49 -29.07 -26.27 26.55
CA ILE A 49 -27.88 -26.65 25.73
C ILE A 49 -28.31 -27.32 24.40
N LYS A 50 -29.27 -26.75 23.65
CA LYS A 50 -29.60 -27.30 22.31
C LYS A 50 -29.46 -26.35 21.12
N ASP A 51 -29.32 -25.04 21.32
CA ASP A 51 -29.33 -24.11 20.17
C ASP A 51 -27.98 -23.48 19.80
N GLN A 52 -26.90 -23.72 20.56
CA GLN A 52 -25.58 -23.13 20.24
C GLN A 52 -24.68 -23.98 19.34
N LYS A 53 -25.06 -25.23 19.01
CA LYS A 53 -24.28 -26.07 18.08
C LYS A 53 -24.69 -25.93 16.61
N LEU A 54 -25.84 -25.33 16.30
CA LEU A 54 -26.31 -25.18 14.91
C LEU A 54 -25.73 -23.94 14.20
N VAL A 55 -25.43 -22.87 14.93
CA VAL A 55 -24.93 -21.61 14.33
C VAL A 55 -23.41 -21.65 14.04
N GLN A 56 -22.63 -22.46 14.76
CA GLN A 56 -21.20 -22.65 14.47
C GLN A 56 -20.89 -23.63 13.33
N GLN A 57 -21.87 -24.44 12.90
CA GLN A 57 -21.71 -25.35 11.76
C GLN A 57 -22.04 -24.72 10.41
N GLN A 58 -22.74 -23.58 10.37
CA GLN A 58 -23.05 -22.88 9.11
C GLN A 58 -22.00 -21.82 8.69
N GLN A 59 -21.12 -21.38 9.60
CA GLN A 59 -20.07 -20.40 9.25
C GLN A 59 -18.72 -21.05 8.86
N LYS A 60 -18.48 -22.33 9.17
CA LYS A 60 -17.26 -23.05 8.76
C LYS A 60 -17.33 -23.60 7.33
N SER A 61 -18.51 -23.70 6.74
CA SER A 61 -18.76 -24.30 5.42
C SER A 61 -18.59 -23.33 4.25
N GLN A 62 -18.32 -22.03 4.48
CA GLN A 62 -18.16 -21.06 3.38
C GLN A 62 -16.74 -20.50 3.18
N GLN A 63 -15.79 -20.73 4.09
CA GLN A 63 -14.43 -20.17 3.94
C GLN A 63 -13.32 -21.22 3.70
N GLN A 64 -13.58 -22.50 3.95
CA GLN A 64 -12.62 -23.57 3.63
C GLN A 64 -12.54 -24.00 2.14
N PRO A 65 -13.50 -23.71 1.24
CA PRO A 65 -13.33 -24.05 -0.18
C PRO A 65 -12.30 -23.16 -0.90
N ILE A 66 -12.12 -21.91 -0.45
CA ILE A 66 -11.34 -20.90 -1.19
C ILE A 66 -9.83 -21.21 -1.13
N LEU A 67 -9.29 -21.55 0.05
CA LEU A 67 -7.87 -21.87 0.22
C LEU A 67 -7.45 -23.19 -0.46
N LYS A 68 -8.37 -24.15 -0.61
CA LYS A 68 -8.10 -25.42 -1.33
C LYS A 68 -8.27 -25.28 -2.84
N GLN A 69 -9.22 -24.47 -3.32
CA GLN A 69 -9.36 -24.17 -4.75
C GLN A 69 -8.24 -23.26 -5.30
N ILE A 70 -7.67 -22.37 -4.47
CA ILE A 70 -6.50 -21.56 -4.88
C ILE A 70 -5.26 -22.44 -5.11
N LYS A 71 -5.08 -23.53 -4.35
CA LYS A 71 -3.93 -24.45 -4.53
C LYS A 71 -4.04 -25.37 -5.73
N GLN A 72 -5.25 -25.74 -6.16
CA GLN A 72 -5.44 -26.66 -7.30
C GLN A 72 -5.45 -25.94 -8.66
N LYS A 73 -5.73 -24.63 -8.73
CA LYS A 73 -5.54 -23.84 -9.96
C LYS A 73 -4.09 -23.40 -10.22
N ALA A 74 -3.22 -23.45 -9.20
CA ALA A 74 -1.81 -23.08 -9.34
C ALA A 74 -0.98 -24.08 -10.19
N GLN A 75 -1.53 -25.25 -10.52
CA GLN A 75 -0.84 -26.28 -11.30
C GLN A 75 -1.03 -26.15 -12.83
N GLN A 76 -1.77 -25.15 -13.33
CA GLN A 76 -1.81 -24.78 -14.75
C GLN A 76 -1.06 -23.46 -15.07
N ASP A 77 -0.56 -22.76 -14.06
CA ASP A 77 0.09 -21.43 -14.21
C ASP A 77 1.65 -21.50 -14.26
N GLU A 78 2.24 -22.67 -14.50
CA GLU A 78 3.70 -22.89 -14.50
C GLU A 78 4.49 -22.22 -15.66
N GLN A 79 3.87 -21.44 -16.55
CA GLN A 79 4.54 -20.93 -17.76
C GLN A 79 4.85 -19.41 -17.79
N ASN A 80 4.58 -18.65 -16.74
CA ASN A 80 4.88 -17.21 -16.79
C ASN A 80 5.55 -16.68 -15.51
N ASN A 81 6.83 -17.01 -15.33
CA ASN A 81 7.67 -16.53 -14.23
C ASN A 81 8.20 -15.09 -14.46
N TYR A 82 7.40 -14.23 -15.10
CA TYR A 82 7.82 -12.85 -15.38
C TYR A 82 7.47 -11.92 -14.21
N PRO A 83 8.38 -10.99 -13.86
CA PRO A 83 8.10 -9.95 -12.88
C PRO A 83 6.85 -9.13 -13.20
N ILE A 84 6.13 -8.68 -12.17
CA ILE A 84 4.85 -7.95 -12.28
C ILE A 84 5.02 -6.47 -11.90
N ALA A 85 4.45 -5.61 -12.75
CA ALA A 85 4.28 -4.16 -12.55
C ALA A 85 2.82 -3.90 -12.29
N VAL A 86 2.53 -3.33 -11.12
CA VAL A 86 1.17 -2.95 -10.74
C VAL A 86 1.02 -1.45 -10.96
N LEU A 87 0.07 -1.05 -11.81
CA LEU A 87 -0.25 0.36 -12.03
C LEU A 87 -1.23 0.81 -10.95
N LEU A 88 -0.82 1.78 -10.14
CA LEU A 88 -1.59 2.38 -9.05
C LEU A 88 -1.84 3.85 -9.35
N GLY A 89 -2.94 4.43 -8.87
CA GLY A 89 -3.23 5.85 -9.07
C GLY A 89 -4.71 6.16 -8.93
N THR A 90 -5.01 7.42 -8.60
CA THR A 90 -6.39 7.90 -8.44
C THR A 90 -7.20 7.71 -9.73
N PRO A 91 -8.54 7.70 -9.67
CA PRO A 91 -9.37 7.68 -10.88
C PRO A 91 -8.97 8.76 -11.89
N GLY A 92 -9.01 8.44 -13.19
CA GLY A 92 -8.78 9.42 -14.26
C GLY A 92 -7.32 9.78 -14.59
N VAL A 93 -6.31 9.24 -13.90
CA VAL A 93 -4.89 9.58 -14.15
C VAL A 93 -4.27 8.94 -15.40
N GLY A 94 -5.04 8.22 -16.22
CA GLY A 94 -4.55 7.63 -17.47
C GLY A 94 -3.88 6.26 -17.36
N LYS A 95 -4.11 5.47 -16.29
CA LYS A 95 -3.57 4.09 -16.17
C LYS A 95 -3.98 3.20 -17.33
N THR A 96 -5.27 3.17 -17.64
CA THR A 96 -5.83 2.38 -18.75
C THR A 96 -5.30 2.83 -20.10
N GLN A 97 -4.99 4.12 -20.28
CA GLN A 97 -4.35 4.61 -21.50
C GLN A 97 -2.92 4.09 -21.66
N ILE A 98 -2.14 4.03 -20.57
CA ILE A 98 -0.81 3.39 -20.57
C ILE A 98 -0.96 1.92 -20.97
N MET A 99 -1.93 1.20 -20.38
CA MET A 99 -2.13 -0.21 -20.68
C MET A 99 -2.53 -0.45 -22.14
N HIS A 100 -3.43 0.35 -22.72
CA HIS A 100 -3.74 0.26 -24.16
C HIS A 100 -2.53 0.55 -25.06
N LYS A 101 -1.63 1.45 -24.64
CA LYS A 101 -0.39 1.69 -25.38
C LYS A 101 0.57 0.50 -25.29
N LEU A 102 0.65 -0.18 -24.16
CA LEU A 102 1.48 -1.38 -23.99
C LEU A 102 0.90 -2.60 -24.71
N PHE A 103 -0.42 -2.70 -24.79
CA PHE A 103 -1.15 -3.83 -25.36
C PHE A 103 -2.14 -3.37 -26.45
N PRO A 104 -1.65 -2.85 -27.59
CA PRO A 104 -2.51 -2.26 -28.62
C PRO A 104 -3.46 -3.28 -29.29
N ASN A 105 -3.14 -4.57 -29.20
CA ASN A 105 -3.94 -5.65 -29.78
C ASN A 105 -5.06 -6.15 -28.84
N GLU A 106 -5.04 -5.73 -27.57
CA GLU A 106 -6.05 -6.13 -26.58
C GLU A 106 -7.28 -5.25 -26.69
N LYS A 107 -8.41 -5.87 -27.10
CA LYS A 107 -9.68 -5.16 -27.30
C LYS A 107 -10.29 -4.68 -25.98
N GLN A 108 -10.11 -5.44 -24.91
CA GLN A 108 -10.67 -5.13 -23.59
C GLN A 108 -9.63 -5.43 -22.52
N LEU A 109 -9.19 -4.36 -21.86
CA LEU A 109 -8.32 -4.46 -20.70
C LEU A 109 -9.19 -4.50 -19.44
N LYS A 110 -8.92 -5.48 -18.58
CA LYS A 110 -9.64 -5.69 -17.32
C LYS A 110 -8.69 -5.40 -16.17
N GLU A 111 -9.22 -4.71 -15.16
CA GLU A 111 -8.51 -4.49 -13.90
C GLU A 111 -8.18 -5.83 -13.23
N PHE A 112 -7.07 -5.87 -12.49
CA PHE A 112 -6.55 -7.03 -11.77
C PHE A 112 -6.29 -8.27 -12.65
N THR A 113 -6.21 -8.09 -13.98
CA THR A 113 -5.82 -9.14 -14.93
C THR A 113 -4.36 -8.97 -15.33
N LEU A 114 -3.65 -10.09 -15.48
CA LEU A 114 -2.24 -10.14 -15.84
C LEU A 114 -2.08 -10.06 -17.36
N TYR A 115 -1.36 -9.06 -17.84
CA TYR A 115 -1.04 -8.89 -19.26
C TYR A 115 0.46 -9.06 -19.48
N LYS A 116 0.83 -10.06 -20.30
CA LYS A 116 2.22 -10.41 -20.57
C LYS A 116 2.78 -9.59 -21.72
N LEU A 117 3.89 -8.89 -21.49
CA LEU A 117 4.61 -8.15 -22.53
C LEU A 117 5.97 -8.80 -22.78
N GLU A 118 6.04 -9.64 -23.82
CA GLU A 118 7.22 -10.45 -24.16
C GLU A 118 8.48 -9.60 -24.37
N ASP A 119 8.34 -8.46 -25.05
CA ASP A 119 9.44 -7.54 -25.37
C ASP A 119 10.20 -7.03 -24.14
N LEU A 120 9.50 -6.95 -22.99
CA LEU A 120 10.05 -6.49 -21.71
C LEU A 120 10.33 -7.64 -20.75
N LYS A 121 9.93 -8.87 -21.11
CA LYS A 121 9.86 -10.02 -20.20
C LYS A 121 9.19 -9.67 -18.87
N TYR A 122 8.07 -8.97 -18.96
CA TYR A 122 7.38 -8.36 -17.83
C TYR A 122 5.88 -8.56 -17.95
N ASN A 123 5.21 -8.64 -16.81
CA ASN A 123 3.76 -8.67 -16.71
C ASN A 123 3.26 -7.33 -16.17
N PHE A 124 2.13 -6.86 -16.68
CA PHE A 124 1.49 -5.61 -16.24
C PHE A 124 0.08 -5.89 -15.74
N VAL A 125 -0.31 -5.18 -14.69
CA VAL A 125 -1.64 -5.25 -14.10
C VAL A 125 -2.19 -3.84 -13.96
N ASP A 126 -3.31 -3.57 -14.63
CA ASP A 126 -4.11 -2.38 -14.33
C ASP A 126 -4.88 -2.62 -13.02
N THR A 127 -5.11 -1.57 -12.27
CA THR A 127 -5.93 -1.62 -11.06
C THR A 127 -7.02 -0.56 -11.13
N SER A 128 -8.07 -0.77 -10.36
CA SER A 128 -9.07 0.26 -10.14
C SER A 128 -8.45 1.58 -9.66
N GLY A 129 -9.18 2.67 -9.90
CA GLY A 129 -8.83 3.96 -9.33
C GLY A 129 -8.62 3.85 -7.82
N PHE A 130 -7.52 4.37 -7.30
CA PHE A 130 -7.18 4.27 -5.88
C PHE A 130 -7.83 5.42 -5.10
N ASP A 131 -8.92 5.15 -4.37
CA ASP A 131 -9.69 6.18 -3.64
C ASP A 131 -10.26 5.70 -2.28
N PHE A 132 -9.40 5.51 -1.29
CA PHE A 132 -9.84 4.99 0.03
C PHE A 132 -10.46 6.04 0.96
N GLU A 133 -10.73 7.25 0.46
CA GLU A 133 -11.33 8.34 1.24
C GLU A 133 -12.86 8.42 1.06
N GLY A 134 -13.41 7.70 0.08
CA GLY A 134 -14.84 7.70 -0.22
C GLY A 134 -15.64 6.69 0.61
N ASP A 135 -16.45 5.92 -0.10
CA ASP A 135 -17.36 4.93 0.48
C ASP A 135 -16.62 3.75 1.15
N ILE A 136 -17.08 3.36 2.34
CA ILE A 136 -16.44 2.31 3.16
C ILE A 136 -16.57 0.94 2.48
N ASP A 137 -17.76 0.60 1.98
CA ASP A 137 -18.00 -0.71 1.38
C ASP A 137 -17.16 -0.87 0.10
N TRP A 138 -17.11 0.17 -0.72
CA TRP A 138 -16.25 0.22 -1.89
C TRP A 138 -14.77 0.08 -1.52
N ARG A 139 -14.30 0.79 -0.48
CA ARG A 139 -12.93 0.67 0.02
C ARG A 139 -12.60 -0.77 0.45
N GLU A 140 -13.48 -1.45 1.17
CA GLU A 140 -13.23 -2.83 1.61
C GLU A 140 -13.17 -3.80 0.43
N VAL A 141 -14.02 -3.62 -0.58
CA VAL A 141 -13.95 -4.39 -1.85
C VAL A 141 -12.60 -4.17 -2.53
N GLN A 142 -12.12 -2.94 -2.58
CA GLN A 142 -10.83 -2.61 -3.17
C GLN A 142 -9.67 -3.26 -2.41
N ILE A 143 -9.64 -3.13 -1.09
CA ILE A 143 -8.62 -3.76 -0.22
C ILE A 143 -8.57 -5.27 -0.50
N LYS A 144 -9.72 -5.93 -0.59
CA LYS A 144 -9.82 -7.35 -0.90
C LYS A 144 -9.25 -7.69 -2.29
N ASN A 145 -9.49 -6.86 -3.30
CA ASN A 145 -8.92 -7.06 -4.63
C ASN A 145 -7.39 -6.95 -4.64
N TYR A 146 -6.84 -5.95 -3.93
CA TYR A 146 -5.39 -5.82 -3.75
C TYR A 146 -4.80 -7.00 -2.97
N GLN A 147 -5.43 -7.42 -1.87
CA GLN A 147 -5.04 -8.62 -1.12
C GLN A 147 -4.97 -9.85 -2.02
N ASN A 148 -6.02 -10.11 -2.79
CA ASN A 148 -6.06 -11.24 -3.71
C ASN A 148 -4.92 -11.20 -4.73
N LEU A 149 -4.66 -10.04 -5.33
CA LEU A 149 -3.56 -9.84 -6.27
C LEU A 149 -2.20 -10.14 -5.60
N PHE A 150 -1.95 -9.52 -4.45
CA PHE A 150 -0.67 -9.60 -3.77
C PHE A 150 -0.38 -10.98 -3.18
N LEU A 151 -1.40 -11.70 -2.72
CA LEU A 151 -1.26 -13.08 -2.26
C LEU A 151 -1.02 -14.03 -3.42
N LYS A 152 -1.78 -13.88 -4.50
CA LYS A 152 -1.66 -14.73 -5.70
C LYS A 152 -0.26 -14.62 -6.32
N PHE A 153 0.33 -13.41 -6.31
CA PHE A 153 1.60 -13.14 -6.98
C PHE A 153 2.70 -12.61 -6.05
N SER A 154 2.70 -13.02 -4.77
CA SER A 154 3.58 -12.47 -3.73
C SER A 154 5.07 -12.50 -4.05
N ASN A 155 5.54 -13.46 -4.86
CA ASN A 155 6.95 -13.58 -5.24
C ASN A 155 7.28 -12.94 -6.60
N GLN A 156 6.29 -12.38 -7.30
CA GLN A 156 6.48 -11.84 -8.65
C GLN A 156 6.37 -10.30 -8.71
N ILE A 157 5.71 -9.68 -7.73
CA ILE A 157 5.55 -8.23 -7.67
C ILE A 157 6.91 -7.58 -7.41
N SER A 158 7.38 -6.82 -8.39
CA SER A 158 8.72 -6.22 -8.40
C SER A 158 8.68 -4.72 -8.66
N SER A 159 7.56 -4.20 -9.19
CA SER A 159 7.41 -2.77 -9.46
C SER A 159 6.00 -2.28 -9.15
N LEU A 160 5.92 -1.10 -8.52
CA LEU A 160 4.68 -0.36 -8.28
C LEU A 160 4.75 0.97 -9.03
N PHE A 161 3.95 1.12 -10.07
CA PHE A 161 3.91 2.33 -10.89
C PHE A 161 2.82 3.24 -10.36
N VAL A 162 3.19 4.30 -9.65
CA VAL A 162 2.24 5.32 -9.20
C VAL A 162 2.03 6.33 -10.31
N VAL A 163 0.86 6.29 -10.93
CA VAL A 163 0.47 7.08 -12.08
C VAL A 163 -0.23 8.37 -11.63
N VAL A 164 0.17 9.49 -12.20
CA VAL A 164 -0.47 10.80 -12.05
C VAL A 164 -0.49 11.52 -13.40
N ASN A 165 -1.55 12.27 -13.70
CA ASN A 165 -1.60 13.14 -14.87
C ASN A 165 -0.83 14.44 -14.62
N PHE A 166 -0.22 14.99 -15.66
CA PHE A 166 0.43 16.28 -15.61
C PHE A 166 -0.61 17.39 -15.43
N GLU A 167 -0.42 18.18 -14.37
CA GLU A 167 -1.26 19.30 -13.98
C GLU A 167 -0.46 20.18 -13.00
N ARG A 168 -1.15 20.99 -12.18
CA ARG A 168 -0.48 21.73 -11.11
C ARG A 168 0.27 20.79 -10.15
N THR A 169 1.52 21.14 -9.84
CA THR A 169 2.42 20.28 -9.03
C THR A 169 1.86 19.93 -7.65
N ASP A 170 1.12 20.83 -7.01
CA ASP A 170 0.46 20.58 -5.72
C ASP A 170 -0.63 19.50 -5.81
N LEU A 171 -1.43 19.53 -6.87
CA LEU A 171 -2.45 18.51 -7.13
C LEU A 171 -1.82 17.15 -7.44
N MET A 172 -0.76 17.13 -8.26
CA MET A 172 0.00 15.90 -8.52
C MET A 172 0.58 15.30 -7.23
N LYS A 173 1.17 16.14 -6.36
CA LYS A 173 1.69 15.70 -5.05
C LYS A 173 0.58 15.12 -4.17
N LYS A 174 -0.62 15.72 -4.19
CA LYS A 174 -1.79 15.20 -3.46
C LYS A 174 -2.19 13.80 -3.96
N LYS A 175 -2.24 13.59 -5.28
CA LYS A 175 -2.54 12.29 -5.90
C LYS A 175 -1.46 11.24 -5.61
N LEU A 176 -0.18 11.62 -5.62
CA LEU A 176 0.91 10.74 -5.21
C LEU A 176 0.79 10.34 -3.74
N LEU A 177 0.50 11.31 -2.86
CA LEU A 177 0.39 11.08 -1.43
C LEU A 177 -0.77 10.16 -1.05
N SER A 178 -1.90 10.25 -1.76
CA SER A 178 -3.07 9.39 -1.49
C SER A 178 -2.76 7.91 -1.69
N VAL A 179 -1.88 7.56 -2.63
CA VAL A 179 -1.40 6.19 -2.84
C VAL A 179 -0.21 5.88 -1.91
N TYR A 180 0.78 6.77 -1.86
CA TYR A 180 2.06 6.55 -1.16
C TYR A 180 1.89 6.14 0.31
N LYS A 181 0.92 6.73 1.02
CA LYS A 181 0.70 6.45 2.44
C LYS A 181 0.38 4.97 2.73
N TYR A 182 -0.24 4.25 1.79
CA TYR A 182 -0.56 2.82 1.94
C TYR A 182 0.54 1.89 1.46
N PHE A 183 1.41 2.37 0.57
CA PHE A 183 2.50 1.59 -0.01
C PHE A 183 3.89 1.98 0.50
N ARG A 184 3.97 2.82 1.55
CA ARG A 184 5.22 3.33 2.13
C ARG A 184 6.21 2.22 2.49
N LYS A 185 5.72 1.06 2.95
CA LYS A 185 6.54 -0.13 3.25
C LYS A 185 7.32 -0.64 2.02
N PHE A 186 6.77 -0.42 0.83
CA PHE A 186 7.29 -0.91 -0.45
C PHE A 186 7.95 0.19 -1.28
N LYS A 187 8.43 1.27 -0.65
CA LYS A 187 9.00 2.45 -1.34
C LYS A 187 10.11 2.11 -2.35
N ASN A 188 10.88 1.05 -2.10
CA ASN A 188 11.95 0.57 -2.97
C ASN A 188 11.45 -0.10 -4.27
N LEU A 189 10.15 -0.35 -4.39
CA LEU A 189 9.52 -0.87 -5.61
C LEU A 189 8.77 0.25 -6.37
N MET A 190 8.65 1.43 -5.76
CA MET A 190 7.82 2.51 -6.30
C MET A 190 8.56 3.31 -7.37
N SER A 191 7.88 3.51 -8.49
CA SER A 191 8.28 4.45 -9.54
C SER A 191 7.10 5.34 -9.88
N ILE A 192 7.36 6.53 -10.41
CA ILE A 192 6.30 7.48 -10.76
C ILE A 192 6.13 7.53 -12.27
N VAL A 193 4.89 7.51 -12.75
CA VAL A 193 4.55 7.74 -14.15
C VAL A 193 3.70 9.00 -14.25
N VAL A 194 4.20 10.00 -14.97
CA VAL A 194 3.50 11.25 -15.26
C VAL A 194 2.86 11.15 -16.64
N THR A 195 1.54 10.98 -16.72
CA THR A 195 0.77 10.99 -17.97
C THR A 195 0.46 12.42 -18.42
N ASP A 196 -0.11 12.57 -19.60
CA ASP A 196 -0.49 13.87 -20.18
C ASP A 196 0.64 14.90 -20.27
N PHE A 197 1.90 14.46 -20.30
CA PHE A 197 3.04 15.37 -20.27
C PHE A 197 3.21 16.23 -21.55
N HIS A 198 2.43 15.95 -22.59
CA HIS A 198 2.33 16.81 -23.78
C HIS A 198 1.72 18.18 -23.48
N LEU A 199 1.02 18.33 -22.34
CA LEU A 199 0.50 19.60 -21.85
C LEU A 199 1.58 20.48 -21.21
N SER A 200 2.82 19.98 -21.04
CA SER A 200 3.94 20.79 -20.56
C SER A 200 4.45 21.71 -21.68
N GLU A 201 4.59 22.99 -21.37
CA GLU A 201 5.12 24.00 -22.29
C GLU A 201 6.66 24.07 -22.28
N SER A 202 7.32 23.39 -21.33
CA SER A 202 8.76 23.53 -21.14
C SER A 202 9.46 22.25 -20.68
N ASN A 203 10.61 21.97 -21.29
CA ASN A 203 11.53 20.93 -20.79
C ASN A 203 11.97 21.16 -19.34
N ARG A 204 11.90 22.41 -18.82
CA ARG A 204 12.22 22.73 -17.42
C ARG A 204 11.25 22.08 -16.44
N ASP A 205 10.00 21.84 -16.84
CA ASP A 205 9.01 21.19 -15.97
C ASP A 205 9.43 19.78 -15.62
N LYS A 206 10.06 19.06 -16.56
CA LYS A 206 10.55 17.71 -16.35
C LYS A 206 11.58 17.66 -15.22
N GLU A 207 12.56 18.56 -15.25
CA GLU A 207 13.60 18.66 -14.22
C GLU A 207 13.04 19.12 -12.88
N HIS A 208 12.13 20.11 -12.91
CA HIS A 208 11.47 20.62 -11.73
C HIS A 208 10.60 19.55 -11.05
N LEU A 209 9.81 18.79 -11.82
CA LEU A 209 9.00 17.67 -11.30
C LEU A 209 9.90 16.57 -10.75
N LYS A 210 10.99 16.22 -11.45
CA LYS A 210 11.98 15.25 -10.94
C LYS A 210 12.48 15.65 -9.56
N LYS A 211 12.89 16.93 -9.38
CA LYS A 211 13.34 17.45 -8.08
C LYS A 211 12.23 17.42 -7.03
N ASN A 212 11.02 17.85 -7.39
CA ASN A 212 9.88 17.91 -6.48
C ASN A 212 9.40 16.55 -5.99
N PHE A 213 9.49 15.52 -6.83
CA PHE A 213 9.02 14.18 -6.49
C PHE A 213 10.08 13.33 -5.78
N GLN A 214 11.32 13.81 -5.62
CA GLN A 214 12.35 13.10 -4.84
C GLN A 214 11.95 12.83 -3.39
N ILE A 215 11.04 13.62 -2.82
CA ILE A 215 10.51 13.38 -1.46
C ILE A 215 9.85 11.99 -1.32
N PHE A 216 9.32 11.44 -2.41
CA PHE A 216 8.73 10.09 -2.42
C PHE A 216 9.76 8.98 -2.62
N GLN A 217 11.03 9.33 -2.87
CA GLN A 217 12.13 8.41 -3.14
C GLN A 217 11.83 7.38 -4.24
N PRO A 218 11.29 7.80 -5.41
CA PRO A 218 10.97 6.86 -6.49
C PRO A 218 12.24 6.27 -7.11
N ASN A 219 12.18 5.04 -7.60
CA ASN A 219 13.28 4.42 -8.35
C ASN A 219 13.58 5.19 -9.64
N ASP A 220 12.53 5.62 -10.34
CA ASP A 220 12.60 6.49 -11.51
C ASP A 220 11.28 7.24 -11.74
N ILE A 221 11.32 8.21 -12.66
CA ILE A 221 10.15 9.00 -13.07
C ILE A 221 10.05 8.97 -14.60
N LEU A 222 9.00 8.33 -15.11
CA LEU A 222 8.68 8.27 -16.54
C LEU A 222 7.64 9.33 -16.90
N PHE A 223 7.87 10.02 -18.01
CA PHE A 223 6.96 11.04 -18.53
C PHE A 223 6.33 10.52 -19.83
N VAL A 224 5.03 10.34 -19.83
CA VAL A 224 4.25 9.75 -20.92
C VAL A 224 3.42 10.83 -21.58
N ARG A 225 3.61 10.99 -22.89
CA ARG A 225 2.82 11.91 -23.71
C ARG A 225 1.60 11.21 -24.31
N GLY A 226 0.55 11.99 -24.60
CA GLY A 226 -0.68 11.49 -25.23
C GLY A 226 -0.43 10.91 -26.62
N ASP A 227 0.50 11.50 -27.36
CA ASP A 227 0.92 11.10 -28.71
C ASP A 227 2.06 10.06 -28.75
N LEU A 228 2.59 9.65 -27.59
CA LEU A 228 3.66 8.66 -27.50
C LEU A 228 3.22 7.32 -28.12
N LYS A 229 4.01 6.78 -29.06
CA LYS A 229 3.74 5.49 -29.70
C LYS A 229 4.04 4.32 -28.76
N SER A 230 3.44 3.15 -29.03
CA SER A 230 3.66 1.92 -28.24
C SER A 230 5.15 1.59 -28.12
N GLU A 231 5.88 1.58 -29.23
CA GLU A 231 7.30 1.20 -29.22
C GLU A 231 8.19 2.22 -28.50
N GLU A 232 7.87 3.51 -28.58
CA GLU A 232 8.57 4.56 -27.83
C GLU A 232 8.35 4.41 -26.32
N LEU A 233 7.14 4.02 -25.90
CA LEU A 233 6.84 3.72 -24.50
C LEU A 233 7.61 2.49 -24.01
N LYS A 234 7.60 1.39 -24.77
CA LYS A 234 8.37 0.18 -24.43
C LYS A 234 9.86 0.47 -24.32
N GLU A 235 10.41 1.23 -25.26
CA GLU A 235 11.82 1.62 -25.25
C GLU A 235 12.17 2.52 -24.05
N SER A 236 11.27 3.45 -23.70
CA SER A 236 11.43 4.28 -22.51
C SER A 236 11.43 3.44 -21.23
N LEU A 237 10.57 2.42 -21.15
CA LEU A 237 10.54 1.47 -20.03
C LEU A 237 11.82 0.62 -19.97
N LYS A 238 12.33 0.11 -21.10
CA LYS A 238 13.60 -0.64 -21.17
C LYS A 238 14.79 0.15 -20.65
N LYS A 239 14.84 1.45 -20.99
CA LYS A 239 15.91 2.36 -20.57
C LYS A 239 15.77 2.86 -19.14
N SER A 240 14.55 2.84 -18.61
CA SER A 240 14.26 3.29 -17.24
C SER A 240 14.77 2.30 -16.20
N LYS A 241 14.97 2.79 -14.97
CA LYS A 241 15.26 1.92 -13.81
C LYS A 241 13.99 1.41 -13.13
N MET A 242 12.84 1.52 -13.79
CA MET A 242 11.54 1.21 -13.20
C MET A 242 11.23 -0.28 -13.15
N LEU A 243 11.76 -1.07 -14.09
CA LEU A 243 11.49 -2.50 -14.21
C LEU A 243 12.53 -3.30 -13.43
N ASN A 244 12.22 -3.59 -12.17
CA ASN A 244 13.09 -4.38 -11.31
C ASN A 244 13.06 -5.86 -11.71
N LYS A 245 14.22 -6.52 -11.63
CA LYS A 245 14.31 -7.98 -11.77
C LYS A 245 13.66 -8.68 -10.58
N LEU A 246 13.22 -9.91 -10.78
CA LEU A 246 12.80 -10.78 -9.68
C LEU A 246 13.98 -11.00 -8.73
N ILE A 247 13.73 -10.85 -7.43
CA ILE A 247 14.66 -11.20 -6.38
C ILE A 247 14.06 -12.43 -5.72
N GLU A 248 14.67 -13.60 -5.95
CA GLU A 248 14.13 -14.92 -5.56
C GLU A 248 13.84 -15.05 -4.05
N SER A 249 14.48 -14.23 -3.22
CA SER A 249 14.32 -14.22 -1.76
C SER A 249 13.32 -13.20 -1.22
N ASN A 250 12.75 -12.33 -2.06
CA ASN A 250 11.93 -11.22 -1.58
C ASN A 250 10.43 -11.52 -1.76
N GLN A 251 9.82 -12.11 -0.74
CA GLN A 251 8.37 -12.26 -0.68
C GLN A 251 7.73 -10.90 -0.37
N PHE A 252 6.75 -10.49 -1.17
CA PHE A 252 5.98 -9.27 -0.96
C PHE A 252 5.19 -9.37 0.35
N ASN A 253 5.77 -8.84 1.44
CA ASN A 253 5.25 -9.00 2.79
C ASN A 253 4.20 -7.94 3.13
N LEU A 254 2.95 -8.36 3.26
CA LEU A 254 1.80 -7.49 3.57
C LEU A 254 1.63 -7.12 5.05
N LYS A 255 2.43 -7.71 5.96
CA LYS A 255 2.34 -7.43 7.40
C LYS A 255 2.45 -5.93 7.71
N ASP A 256 1.71 -5.43 8.70
CA ASP A 256 1.69 -4.02 9.11
C ASP A 256 1.19 -3.07 8.00
N THR A 257 0.40 -3.60 7.06
CA THR A 257 -0.27 -2.81 6.02
C THR A 257 -1.78 -3.02 6.09
N ILE A 258 -2.55 -2.11 5.48
CA ILE A 258 -3.99 -2.30 5.33
C ILE A 258 -4.37 -3.49 4.43
N PHE A 259 -3.40 -4.06 3.72
CA PHE A 259 -3.56 -5.25 2.89
C PHE A 259 -3.17 -6.53 3.64
N GLU A 260 -2.83 -6.45 4.93
CA GLU A 260 -2.61 -7.64 5.76
C GLU A 260 -3.90 -8.46 5.84
N LEU A 261 -3.76 -9.79 5.78
CA LEU A 261 -4.89 -10.68 6.01
C LEU A 261 -5.28 -10.66 7.48
N TYR A 262 -6.58 -10.63 7.75
CA TYR A 262 -7.09 -10.77 9.11
C TYR A 262 -6.57 -12.05 9.78
N ASP A 263 -5.88 -11.89 10.91
CA ASP A 263 -5.59 -13.00 11.80
C ASP A 263 -6.87 -13.37 12.57
N MET A 264 -7.51 -14.45 12.12
CA MET A 264 -8.73 -14.96 12.73
C MET A 264 -8.51 -15.48 14.17
N GLU A 265 -7.28 -15.82 14.56
CA GLU A 265 -6.95 -16.18 15.94
C GLU A 265 -6.83 -14.94 16.81
N GLU A 266 -6.14 -13.91 16.34
CA GLU A 266 -6.08 -12.61 17.03
C GLU A 266 -7.48 -12.03 17.26
N TYR A 267 -8.34 -12.05 16.23
CA TYR A 267 -9.73 -11.57 16.36
C TYR A 267 -10.54 -12.37 17.39
N LYS A 268 -10.37 -13.70 17.43
CA LYS A 268 -11.04 -14.55 18.44
C LYS A 268 -10.56 -14.21 19.85
N ASN A 269 -9.27 -13.95 20.02
CA ASN A 269 -8.68 -13.59 21.30
C ASN A 269 -9.21 -12.23 21.79
N ILE A 270 -9.20 -11.21 20.92
CA ILE A 270 -9.76 -9.88 21.22
C ILE A 270 -11.25 -10.00 21.59
N ARG A 271 -12.03 -10.76 20.83
CA ARG A 271 -13.45 -10.99 21.11
C ARG A 271 -13.67 -11.66 22.47
N GLN A 272 -12.87 -12.67 22.80
CA GLN A 272 -12.95 -13.35 24.10
C GLN A 272 -12.60 -12.40 25.25
N ASP A 273 -11.61 -11.53 25.09
CA ASP A 273 -11.21 -10.59 26.13
C ASP A 273 -12.22 -9.45 26.32
N LEU A 274 -12.84 -8.95 25.24
CA LEU A 274 -13.96 -8.02 25.31
C LEU A 274 -15.16 -8.63 26.04
N LEU A 275 -15.49 -9.90 25.76
CA LEU A 275 -16.56 -10.61 26.47
C LEU A 275 -16.25 -10.78 27.97
N LYS A 276 -14.99 -10.97 28.36
CA LYS A 276 -14.60 -11.01 29.78
C LYS A 276 -14.71 -9.65 30.46
N LEU A 277 -14.53 -8.55 29.73
CA LEU A 277 -14.65 -7.19 30.26
C LEU A 277 -16.10 -6.76 30.45
N ILE A 278 -17.01 -7.16 29.54
CA ILE A 278 -18.45 -6.84 29.64
C ILE A 278 -19.13 -7.63 30.75
N ASN A 279 -18.65 -8.85 31.04
CA ASN A 279 -19.22 -9.73 32.08
C ASN A 279 -18.60 -9.50 33.47
N LYS A 280 -17.80 -8.45 33.66
CA LYS A 280 -17.28 -7.98 34.94
C LYS A 280 -17.99 -6.71 35.35
#